data_AF-A0A0C3R0B4-F1
#
_entry.id   AF-A0A0C3R0B4-F1
#
_cell.length_a   1.000
_cell.length_b   1.000
_cell.length_c   1.000
_cell.angle_alpha   90.00
_cell.angle_beta   90.00
_cell.angle_gamma   90.00
#
_symmetry.space_group_name_H-M   'P 1'
#
loop_
_entity.id
_entity.type
_entity.pdbx_description
1 polymer ?
#
loop_
_entity_poly.entity_id
_entity_poly.type
_entity_poly.pdbx_seq_one_letter_code
_entity_poly.pdbx_strand_id
1 'polypeptide(L)'
;MAMSNKLKKTIIVSSIGLATLSALGCASSHTQGKYVDGTHLVQAKGKKSQILLEVKVDQGKIVDIKTKSHKETESLYLNAERLLPRIVANNGHEGIDAVSGATYSSNGILKAVNDLPRASGVQPEYVSVGAKEEQGDDFKLKWSIQPKLGLLVGDYYYEEARFRQGHMGSMTIVTNSQDKNDVILAEFNESGRPNYYTRLYQDVPKRMSEYNFSMGKKKGTAWVQSALTMEKLMVEQDKLTFDPNPNHDPKLANKLKEPNRLKYLGIDVVAGASNSIQQSMIPLTAKIHHKIHGEGTTLKFYQLAEKLVDEKGRWTGITAMLRLVVDPASKQIVKAHFDEIFADEKAQIQDASLKKFYRQSKYDSINYSEPARIGFNVMIDALNAHLQAGGSLFDINDLPATGDSGNYAATGFTKRSSSWDIYLNQAEQLYKKMRLDGVIAEHKHPAAK
;
A
#
# COMPACT_ATOMS: atom_id res chain seq x y z
N MET A 1 63.88 -51.56 31.84
CA MET A 1 64.40 -52.94 31.87
C MET A 1 63.48 -53.80 31.01
N ALA A 2 63.98 -54.73 30.20
CA ALA A 2 63.17 -55.41 29.18
C ALA A 2 63.29 -56.94 29.26
N MET A 3 62.17 -57.64 29.04
CA MET A 3 62.02 -58.99 28.47
C MET A 3 60.54 -59.12 28.04
N SER A 4 60.21 -59.54 26.81
CA SER A 4 60.28 -60.91 26.25
C SER A 4 59.16 -61.81 26.83
N ASN A 5 58.45 -62.70 26.11
CA ASN A 5 58.69 -63.38 24.82
C ASN A 5 57.27 -63.63 24.17
N LYS A 6 56.98 -64.19 22.98
CA LYS A 6 57.67 -65.12 22.05
C LYS A 6 57.44 -64.79 20.55
N LEU A 7 58.31 -65.38 19.72
CA LEU A 7 58.24 -65.60 18.26
C LEU A 7 57.80 -67.08 18.01
N LYS A 8 57.43 -67.65 16.83
CA LYS A 8 57.19 -67.22 15.43
C LYS A 8 56.56 -68.38 14.61
N LYS A 9 55.93 -68.08 13.46
CA LYS A 9 55.72 -68.97 12.26
C LYS A 9 54.77 -70.20 12.50
N THR A 10 54.32 -71.00 11.51
CA THR A 10 54.86 -71.35 10.16
C THR A 10 53.82 -72.02 9.21
N ILE A 11 53.80 -71.69 7.89
CA ILE A 11 53.50 -72.58 6.70
C ILE A 11 52.06 -73.18 6.53
N ILE A 12 51.43 -73.44 5.35
CA ILE A 12 51.56 -72.99 3.92
C ILE A 12 50.28 -73.33 3.08
N VAL A 13 50.03 -72.53 2.02
CA VAL A 13 49.26 -72.70 0.73
C VAL A 13 48.27 -73.86 0.48
N SER A 14 47.06 -73.52 -0.03
CA SER A 14 46.35 -74.09 -1.23
C SER A 14 45.07 -73.28 -1.52
N SER A 15 44.93 -72.44 -2.57
CA SER A 15 44.52 -72.74 -3.97
C SER A 15 43.21 -73.55 -4.07
N ILE A 16 42.08 -73.15 -4.69
CA ILE A 16 41.66 -72.08 -5.64
C ILE A 16 40.13 -71.82 -5.41
N GLY A 17 39.46 -70.72 -5.75
CA GLY A 17 39.86 -69.45 -6.40
C GLY A 17 38.93 -69.05 -7.59
N LEU A 18 38.29 -67.87 -7.57
CA LEU A 18 37.57 -67.27 -8.72
C LEU A 18 37.67 -65.73 -8.68
N ALA A 19 37.42 -65.04 -9.81
CA ALA A 19 37.92 -63.68 -10.06
C ALA A 19 36.85 -62.62 -10.43
N THR A 20 37.25 -61.34 -10.33
CA THR A 20 36.56 -60.11 -10.79
C THR A 20 35.28 -59.73 -10.02
N LEU A 21 34.83 -58.46 -9.99
CA LEU A 21 35.23 -57.26 -10.74
C LEU A 21 35.28 -56.00 -9.84
N SER A 22 36.02 -54.97 -10.25
CA SER A 22 36.26 -53.73 -9.49
C SER A 22 35.26 -52.60 -9.77
N ALA A 23 34.86 -51.87 -8.72
CA ALA A 23 34.34 -50.50 -8.83
C ALA A 23 34.62 -49.69 -7.55
N LEU A 24 34.90 -48.39 -7.66
CA LEU A 24 34.94 -47.50 -6.50
C LEU A 24 33.51 -47.10 -6.08
N GLY A 25 33.24 -47.11 -4.78
CA GLY A 25 32.05 -46.51 -4.20
C GLY A 25 32.45 -45.58 -3.06
N CYS A 26 32.57 -44.29 -3.33
CA CYS A 26 32.77 -43.29 -2.28
C CYS A 26 31.53 -43.27 -1.38
N ALA A 27 31.71 -43.56 -0.09
CA ALA A 27 30.64 -43.54 0.90
C ALA A 27 30.25 -42.10 1.26
N SER A 28 29.60 -41.41 0.33
CA SER A 28 28.95 -40.11 0.58
C SER A 28 27.85 -40.30 1.62
N SER A 29 28.12 -39.88 2.86
CA SER A 29 27.15 -39.90 3.96
C SER A 29 26.08 -38.83 3.75
N HIS A 30 25.18 -39.05 2.79
CA HIS A 30 24.02 -38.19 2.57
C HIS A 30 23.15 -38.18 3.82
N THR A 31 23.00 -37.01 4.43
CA THR A 31 21.97 -36.76 5.44
C THR A 31 20.61 -36.92 4.78
N GLN A 32 19.95 -38.06 5.00
CA GLN A 32 18.70 -38.43 4.35
C GLN A 32 17.59 -37.46 4.78
N GLY A 33 17.26 -36.52 3.90
CA GLY A 33 16.23 -35.50 4.16
C GLY A 33 14.81 -36.05 4.08
N LYS A 34 13.83 -35.16 4.24
CA LYS A 34 12.41 -35.50 4.36
C LYS A 34 11.80 -36.04 3.05
N TYR A 35 12.26 -35.52 1.91
CA TYR A 35 11.73 -35.82 0.58
C TYR A 35 12.79 -36.48 -0.32
N VAL A 36 12.34 -37.10 -1.41
CA VAL A 36 13.22 -37.66 -2.45
C VAL A 36 13.69 -36.53 -3.36
N ASP A 37 15.00 -36.44 -3.62
CA ASP A 37 15.59 -35.40 -4.48
C ASP A 37 15.08 -35.46 -5.93
N GLY A 38 15.11 -34.31 -6.61
CA GLY A 38 14.69 -34.17 -8.01
C GLY A 38 13.59 -33.13 -8.21
N THR A 39 12.93 -33.17 -9.38
CA THR A 39 11.82 -32.29 -9.72
C THR A 39 10.55 -33.11 -9.91
N HIS A 40 9.56 -32.89 -9.05
CA HIS A 40 8.33 -33.67 -8.98
C HIS A 40 7.13 -32.85 -9.49
N LEU A 41 6.20 -33.51 -10.18
CA LEU A 41 4.90 -32.95 -10.53
C LEU A 41 3.83 -33.57 -9.63
N VAL A 42 3.13 -32.73 -8.87
CA VAL A 42 2.11 -33.13 -7.90
C VAL A 42 0.84 -32.31 -8.10
N GLN A 43 -0.34 -32.91 -7.88
CA GLN A 43 -1.61 -32.24 -8.18
C GLN A 43 -2.74 -32.62 -7.23
N ALA A 44 -3.61 -31.66 -6.92
CA ALA A 44 -4.84 -31.94 -6.19
C ALA A 44 -5.97 -30.95 -6.55
N LYS A 45 -7.21 -31.34 -6.21
CA LYS A 45 -8.42 -30.61 -6.56
C LYS A 45 -8.61 -29.40 -5.65
N GLY A 46 -8.60 -28.20 -6.25
CA GLY A 46 -9.03 -26.95 -5.62
C GLY A 46 -10.54 -26.74 -5.68
N LYS A 47 -10.98 -25.47 -5.72
CA LYS A 47 -12.41 -25.10 -5.71
C LYS A 47 -13.13 -25.36 -7.04
N LYS A 48 -12.45 -25.15 -8.16
CA LYS A 48 -13.00 -25.25 -9.53
C LYS A 48 -12.25 -26.25 -10.40
N SER A 49 -11.02 -26.61 -10.05
CA SER A 49 -10.07 -27.25 -10.95
C SER A 49 -9.03 -28.11 -10.24
N GLN A 50 -8.28 -28.91 -11.00
CA GLN A 50 -7.01 -29.44 -10.51
C GLN A 50 -5.98 -28.30 -10.46
N ILE A 51 -5.18 -28.29 -9.41
CA ILE A 51 -4.01 -27.42 -9.24
C ILE A 51 -2.79 -28.31 -9.41
N LEU A 52 -1.99 -28.06 -10.46
CA LEU A 52 -0.74 -28.77 -10.73
C LEU A 52 0.45 -27.92 -10.26
N LEU A 53 1.29 -28.50 -9.42
CA LEU A 53 2.51 -27.90 -8.89
C LEU A 53 3.75 -28.69 -9.37
N GLU A 54 4.82 -27.94 -9.57
CA GLU A 54 6.19 -28.41 -9.79
C GLU A 54 6.96 -28.13 -8.49
N VAL A 55 7.60 -29.15 -7.92
CA VAL A 55 8.36 -29.04 -6.66
C VAL A 55 9.78 -29.50 -6.91
N LYS A 56 10.78 -28.67 -6.60
CA LYS A 56 12.18 -29.08 -6.61
C LYS A 56 12.62 -29.44 -5.21
N VAL A 57 13.19 -30.63 -5.08
CA VAL A 57 13.80 -31.15 -3.86
C VAL A 57 15.30 -31.29 -4.08
N ASP A 58 16.08 -30.81 -3.12
CA ASP A 58 17.55 -30.89 -3.10
C ASP A 58 18.01 -31.12 -1.65
N GLN A 59 18.95 -32.03 -1.44
CA GLN A 59 19.38 -32.52 -0.11
C GLN A 59 18.19 -32.95 0.79
N GLY A 60 17.16 -33.53 0.17
CA GLY A 60 15.89 -33.96 0.74
C GLY A 60 15.03 -32.84 1.34
N LYS A 61 15.21 -31.59 0.90
CA LYS A 61 14.43 -30.41 1.30
C LYS A 61 13.74 -29.79 0.09
N ILE A 62 12.52 -29.27 0.27
CA ILE A 62 11.87 -28.42 -0.73
C ILE A 62 12.68 -27.12 -0.85
N VAL A 63 13.33 -26.92 -1.99
CA VAL A 63 14.10 -25.69 -2.29
C VAL A 63 13.33 -24.74 -3.20
N ASP A 64 12.31 -25.23 -3.89
CA ASP A 64 11.52 -24.47 -4.86
C ASP A 64 10.14 -25.12 -5.03
N ILE A 65 9.09 -24.30 -5.15
CA ILE A 65 7.73 -24.81 -5.42
C ILE A 65 6.94 -23.82 -6.26
N LYS A 66 6.29 -24.36 -7.30
CA LYS A 66 6.08 -23.64 -8.54
C LYS A 66 4.79 -24.09 -9.23
N THR A 67 3.77 -23.23 -9.26
CA THR A 67 2.53 -23.49 -10.00
C THR A 67 2.80 -23.78 -11.49
N LYS A 68 2.09 -24.76 -12.05
CA LYS A 68 2.13 -25.11 -13.48
C LYS A 68 0.81 -24.83 -14.19
N SER A 69 -0.32 -25.18 -13.57
CA SER A 69 -1.64 -24.89 -14.12
C SER A 69 -2.77 -25.00 -13.08
N HIS A 70 -3.81 -24.19 -13.28
CA HIS A 70 -5.10 -24.26 -12.59
C HIS A 70 -6.19 -23.60 -13.46
N LYS A 71 -7.46 -23.75 -13.07
CA LYS A 71 -8.62 -22.95 -13.56
C LYS A 71 -9.47 -22.41 -12.40
N GLU A 72 -8.82 -22.14 -11.27
CA GLU A 72 -9.40 -21.47 -10.11
C GLU A 72 -9.84 -20.02 -10.43
N THR A 73 -10.56 -19.37 -9.51
CA THR A 73 -10.75 -17.91 -9.62
C THR A 73 -9.43 -17.22 -9.29
N GLU A 74 -8.81 -16.54 -10.25
CA GLU A 74 -7.47 -15.93 -10.16
C GLU A 74 -7.18 -15.22 -8.84
N SER A 75 -8.04 -14.27 -8.43
CA SER A 75 -7.86 -13.49 -7.20
C SER A 75 -7.99 -14.29 -5.89
N LEU A 76 -8.57 -15.49 -5.94
CA LEU A 76 -8.59 -16.43 -4.81
C LEU A 76 -7.37 -17.36 -4.86
N TYR A 77 -6.92 -17.75 -6.06
CA TYR A 77 -5.71 -18.54 -6.21
C TYR A 77 -4.47 -17.75 -5.79
N LEU A 78 -4.31 -16.50 -6.21
CA LEU A 78 -3.24 -15.58 -5.77
C LEU A 78 -3.25 -15.27 -4.26
N ASN A 79 -4.31 -15.63 -3.54
CA ASN A 79 -4.33 -15.62 -2.08
C ASN A 79 -3.83 -16.96 -1.51
N ALA A 80 -4.25 -18.10 -2.07
CA ALA A 80 -3.78 -19.44 -1.69
C ALA A 80 -2.29 -19.68 -2.05
N GLU A 81 -1.81 -19.15 -3.16
CA GLU A 81 -0.43 -19.29 -3.65
C GLU A 81 0.60 -18.66 -2.69
N ARG A 82 0.15 -17.77 -1.78
CA ARG A 82 0.97 -17.24 -0.67
C ARG A 82 1.41 -18.32 0.33
N LEU A 83 0.86 -19.52 0.25
CA LEU A 83 1.35 -20.69 0.98
C LEU A 83 2.63 -21.27 0.38
N LEU A 84 2.94 -21.03 -0.91
CA LEU A 84 4.13 -21.60 -1.56
C LEU A 84 5.46 -21.21 -0.86
N PRO A 85 5.72 -19.93 -0.49
CA PRO A 85 6.91 -19.59 0.29
C PRO A 85 6.88 -20.14 1.72
N ARG A 86 5.68 -20.24 2.34
CA ARG A 86 5.54 -20.86 3.68
C ARG A 86 5.90 -22.35 3.62
N ILE A 87 5.52 -23.07 2.57
CA ILE A 87 5.82 -24.49 2.34
C ILE A 87 7.32 -24.72 2.15
N VAL A 88 8.01 -23.86 1.42
CA VAL A 88 9.48 -23.91 1.27
C VAL A 88 10.15 -23.68 2.63
N ALA A 89 9.80 -22.59 3.33
CA ALA A 89 10.39 -22.23 4.62
C ALA A 89 10.15 -23.28 5.72
N ASN A 90 8.98 -23.92 5.71
CA ASN A 90 8.59 -25.00 6.64
C ASN A 90 9.11 -26.39 6.20
N ASN A 91 9.70 -26.50 5.00
CA ASN A 91 10.02 -27.77 4.34
C ASN A 91 8.84 -28.76 4.36
N GLY A 92 7.65 -28.31 3.95
CA GLY A 92 6.43 -29.12 3.87
C GLY A 92 5.15 -28.35 4.17
N HIS A 93 4.00 -29.05 4.08
CA HIS A 93 2.67 -28.47 4.33
C HIS A 93 2.26 -28.51 5.81
N GLU A 94 2.93 -29.34 6.61
CA GLU A 94 2.49 -29.70 7.95
C GLU A 94 2.49 -28.48 8.90
N GLY A 95 1.34 -28.22 9.54
CA GLY A 95 1.16 -27.06 10.42
C GLY A 95 0.79 -25.75 9.72
N ILE A 96 0.70 -25.72 8.38
CA ILE A 96 0.30 -24.53 7.61
C ILE A 96 -1.23 -24.49 7.46
N ASP A 97 -1.87 -23.49 8.06
CA ASP A 97 -3.31 -23.25 7.92
C ASP A 97 -3.70 -22.70 6.53
N ALA A 98 -4.96 -22.90 6.14
CA ALA A 98 -5.47 -22.38 4.87
C ALA A 98 -5.68 -20.85 4.91
N VAL A 99 -5.57 -20.19 3.75
CA VAL A 99 -5.76 -18.74 3.64
C VAL A 99 -7.25 -18.40 3.64
N SER A 100 -7.66 -17.50 4.53
CA SER A 100 -9.05 -17.05 4.65
C SER A 100 -9.59 -16.47 3.32
N GLY A 101 -10.84 -16.80 2.99
CA GLY A 101 -11.45 -16.50 1.69
C GLY A 101 -10.96 -17.37 0.51
N ALA A 102 -9.84 -18.09 0.66
CA ALA A 102 -9.23 -18.94 -0.36
C ALA A 102 -9.09 -20.42 0.10
N THR A 103 -9.89 -20.84 1.10
CA THR A 103 -9.73 -22.11 1.84
C THR A 103 -9.66 -23.35 0.95
N TYR A 104 -10.53 -23.47 -0.05
CA TYR A 104 -10.56 -24.61 -0.97
C TYR A 104 -9.32 -24.69 -1.87
N SER A 105 -8.88 -23.56 -2.41
CA SER A 105 -7.69 -23.50 -3.27
C SER A 105 -6.40 -23.68 -2.44
N SER A 106 -6.41 -23.22 -1.18
CA SER A 106 -5.34 -23.44 -0.20
C SER A 106 -5.18 -24.92 0.14
N ASN A 107 -6.29 -25.62 0.44
CA ASN A 107 -6.27 -27.06 0.67
C ASN A 107 -5.88 -27.85 -0.59
N GLY A 108 -6.20 -27.37 -1.79
CA GLY A 108 -5.69 -27.93 -3.04
C GLY A 108 -4.17 -27.83 -3.17
N ILE A 109 -3.56 -26.70 -2.79
CA ILE A 109 -2.10 -26.54 -2.76
C ILE A 109 -1.46 -27.44 -1.70
N LEU A 110 -1.94 -27.39 -0.46
CA LEU A 110 -1.39 -28.15 0.66
C LEU A 110 -1.53 -29.67 0.43
N LYS A 111 -2.66 -30.13 -0.14
CA LYS A 111 -2.82 -31.53 -0.55
C LYS A 111 -1.89 -31.93 -1.68
N ALA A 112 -1.70 -31.11 -2.71
CA ALA A 112 -0.73 -31.42 -3.76
C ALA A 112 0.68 -31.61 -3.17
N VAL A 113 1.06 -30.82 -2.17
CA VAL A 113 2.35 -30.96 -1.46
C VAL A 113 2.39 -32.18 -0.52
N ASN A 114 1.24 -32.67 -0.05
CA ASN A 114 1.19 -33.93 0.70
C ASN A 114 1.67 -35.12 -0.14
N ASP A 115 1.33 -35.12 -1.43
CA ASP A 115 1.58 -36.23 -2.34
C ASP A 115 3.04 -36.26 -2.88
N LEU A 116 3.89 -35.31 -2.44
CA LEU A 116 5.32 -35.21 -2.77
C LEU A 116 6.12 -36.41 -2.20
N PRO A 117 6.90 -37.16 -3.00
CA PRO A 117 7.59 -38.37 -2.54
C PRO A 117 8.51 -38.15 -1.31
N ARG A 118 8.24 -38.89 -0.24
CA ARG A 118 9.01 -38.86 1.02
C ARG A 118 10.10 -39.92 1.02
N ALA A 119 11.26 -39.60 1.61
CA ALA A 119 12.38 -40.53 1.68
C ALA A 119 12.10 -41.80 2.54
N SER A 120 11.07 -41.74 3.38
CA SER A 120 10.55 -42.86 4.18
C SER A 120 9.60 -43.81 3.43
N GLY A 121 9.17 -43.46 2.21
CA GLY A 121 8.15 -44.18 1.44
C GLY A 121 6.71 -44.08 2.00
N VAL A 122 6.53 -43.68 3.26
CA VAL A 122 5.22 -43.53 3.91
C VAL A 122 4.64 -42.14 3.63
N GLN A 123 3.50 -42.08 2.95
CA GLN A 123 2.71 -40.86 2.80
C GLN A 123 1.61 -40.77 3.87
N PRO A 124 1.50 -39.64 4.61
CA PRO A 124 0.40 -39.42 5.55
C PRO A 124 -0.89 -39.06 4.81
N GLU A 125 -2.03 -39.30 5.45
CA GLU A 125 -3.33 -38.83 4.95
C GLU A 125 -3.43 -37.30 5.05
N TYR A 126 -3.89 -36.65 3.99
CA TYR A 126 -4.12 -35.20 4.00
C TYR A 126 -5.45 -34.84 4.68
N VAL A 127 -5.38 -34.34 5.91
CA VAL A 127 -6.50 -33.73 6.62
C VAL A 127 -6.72 -32.30 6.12
N SER A 128 -7.96 -31.95 5.75
CA SER A 128 -8.30 -30.59 5.32
C SER A 128 -8.21 -29.59 6.48
N VAL A 129 -7.31 -28.61 6.36
CA VAL A 129 -7.17 -27.53 7.35
C VAL A 129 -8.20 -26.42 7.12
N GLY A 130 -8.74 -25.88 8.21
CA GLY A 130 -9.46 -24.62 8.19
C GLY A 130 -8.51 -23.44 7.92
N ALA A 131 -9.08 -22.26 7.68
CA ALA A 131 -8.37 -21.03 8.01
C ALA A 131 -8.57 -20.81 9.51
N LYS A 132 -7.49 -20.80 10.30
CA LYS A 132 -7.58 -20.25 11.66
C LYS A 132 -7.92 -18.77 11.54
N GLU A 133 -8.81 -18.28 12.40
CA GLU A 133 -8.82 -16.85 12.70
C GLU A 133 -7.59 -16.57 13.57
N GLU A 134 -6.51 -16.11 12.93
CA GLU A 134 -5.44 -15.38 13.62
C GLU A 134 -6.12 -14.26 14.43
N GLN A 135 -5.97 -14.26 15.76
CA GLN A 135 -6.57 -13.24 16.64
C GLN A 135 -6.15 -11.87 16.13
N GLY A 136 -7.14 -11.12 15.58
CA GLY A 136 -6.94 -10.25 14.43
C GLY A 136 -5.62 -9.49 14.39
N ASP A 137 -4.61 -10.03 13.71
CA ASP A 137 -3.34 -9.34 13.54
C ASP A 137 -3.62 -8.04 12.78
N ASP A 138 -3.15 -6.93 13.36
CA ASP A 138 -3.71 -5.63 13.07
C ASP A 138 -3.48 -5.23 11.61
N PHE A 139 -4.32 -4.33 11.08
CA PHE A 139 -4.26 -3.90 9.68
C PHE A 139 -3.05 -2.97 9.43
N LYS A 140 -1.85 -3.54 9.51
CA LYS A 140 -0.56 -2.85 9.50
C LYS A 140 -0.17 -2.43 8.09
N LEU A 141 -0.78 -1.34 7.64
CA LEU A 141 -0.26 -0.51 6.57
C LEU A 141 1.15 -0.03 6.95
N LYS A 142 2.18 -0.64 6.34
CA LYS A 142 3.61 -0.33 6.54
C LYS A 142 4.04 1.12 6.18
N TRP A 143 3.10 2.00 5.87
CA TRP A 143 3.32 3.37 5.43
C TRP A 143 2.35 4.29 6.16
N SER A 144 2.71 5.57 6.28
CA SER A 144 1.86 6.60 6.88
C SER A 144 0.86 7.17 5.87
N ILE A 145 -0.30 7.64 6.33
CA ILE A 145 -1.14 8.58 5.58
C ILE A 145 -0.98 10.05 6.04
N GLN A 146 -0.11 10.32 7.02
CA GLN A 146 0.07 11.67 7.55
C GLN A 146 0.77 12.57 6.51
N PRO A 147 0.38 13.86 6.42
CA PRO A 147 1.05 14.82 5.55
C PRO A 147 2.45 15.17 6.08
N LYS A 148 3.32 15.65 5.19
CA LYS A 148 4.61 16.26 5.54
C LYS A 148 4.35 17.49 6.43
N LEU A 149 4.70 17.38 7.71
CA LEU A 149 4.46 18.40 8.74
C LEU A 149 5.27 19.68 8.48
N GLY A 150 4.76 20.79 9.02
CA GLY A 150 5.32 22.13 8.84
C GLY A 150 4.83 22.80 7.56
N LEU A 151 5.58 23.83 7.16
CA LEU A 151 5.34 24.62 5.95
C LEU A 151 5.98 23.94 4.73
N LEU A 152 5.22 23.84 3.63
CA LEU A 152 5.68 23.37 2.32
C LEU A 152 5.23 24.37 1.26
N VAL A 153 6.17 24.96 0.52
CA VAL A 153 5.92 25.97 -0.51
C VAL A 153 6.69 25.63 -1.78
N GLY A 154 6.04 25.74 -2.94
CA GLY A 154 6.70 25.52 -4.24
C GLY A 154 5.76 25.71 -5.44
N ASP A 155 6.19 25.22 -6.60
CA ASP A 155 5.49 25.35 -7.87
C ASP A 155 4.46 24.24 -8.05
N TYR A 156 3.19 24.60 -8.29
CA TYR A 156 2.07 23.67 -8.29
C TYR A 156 1.79 23.07 -9.67
N TYR A 157 1.79 21.75 -9.73
CA TYR A 157 1.36 20.98 -10.90
C TYR A 157 0.29 19.96 -10.49
N TYR A 158 -0.81 19.93 -11.24
CA TYR A 158 -1.93 19.02 -10.98
C TYR A 158 -2.48 18.48 -12.30
N GLU A 159 -2.70 17.18 -12.34
CA GLU A 159 -3.34 16.49 -13.45
C GLU A 159 -4.31 15.43 -12.90
N GLU A 160 -5.47 15.27 -13.53
CA GLU A 160 -6.41 14.19 -13.23
C GLU A 160 -6.95 13.54 -14.50
N ALA A 161 -7.28 12.26 -14.43
CA ALA A 161 -7.88 11.53 -15.53
C ALA A 161 -8.71 10.35 -15.03
N ARG A 162 -9.84 10.11 -15.70
CA ARG A 162 -10.59 8.86 -15.53
C ARG A 162 -9.93 7.73 -16.32
N PHE A 163 -9.71 6.60 -15.67
CA PHE A 163 -9.05 5.43 -16.25
C PHE A 163 -9.87 4.15 -16.10
N ARG A 164 -9.50 3.14 -16.90
CA ARG A 164 -10.04 1.76 -16.94
C ARG A 164 -11.56 1.65 -17.16
N GLN A 165 -12.36 1.89 -16.12
CA GLN A 165 -13.82 1.80 -16.11
C GLN A 165 -14.45 3.06 -15.49
N GLY A 166 -13.76 4.21 -15.55
CA GLY A 166 -14.23 5.50 -15.03
C GLY A 166 -13.76 5.83 -13.61
N HIS A 167 -12.81 5.08 -13.04
CA HIS A 167 -12.15 5.47 -11.79
C HIS A 167 -11.39 6.78 -12.03
N MET A 168 -11.55 7.77 -11.16
CA MET A 168 -10.67 8.93 -11.19
C MET A 168 -9.33 8.59 -10.53
N GLY A 169 -8.23 9.00 -11.15
CA GLY A 169 -6.97 9.19 -10.46
C GLY A 169 -6.49 10.62 -10.67
N SER A 170 -5.92 11.22 -9.63
CA SER A 170 -5.36 12.57 -9.64
C SER A 170 -3.95 12.57 -9.06
N MET A 171 -3.10 13.43 -9.60
CA MET A 171 -1.69 13.56 -9.25
C MET A 171 -1.41 15.02 -8.89
N THR A 172 -0.93 15.25 -7.68
CA THR A 172 -0.30 16.52 -7.28
C THR A 172 1.20 16.33 -7.27
N ILE A 173 1.91 17.23 -7.93
CA ILE A 173 3.35 17.43 -7.77
C ILE A 173 3.58 18.86 -7.32
N VAL A 174 4.53 19.04 -6.40
CA VAL A 174 5.09 20.36 -6.09
C VAL A 174 6.59 20.26 -6.21
N THR A 175 7.18 21.17 -7.00
CA THR A 175 8.64 21.29 -7.13
C THR A 175 9.14 22.54 -6.39
N ASN A 176 10.42 22.58 -6.04
CA ASN A 176 11.04 23.78 -5.49
C ASN A 176 10.99 24.93 -6.51
N SER A 177 10.61 26.14 -6.09
CA SER A 177 10.58 27.32 -6.97
C SER A 177 11.96 27.82 -7.42
N GLN A 178 13.05 27.30 -6.84
CA GLN A 178 14.43 27.60 -7.24
C GLN A 178 15.08 26.49 -8.10
N ASP A 179 14.61 25.24 -7.96
CA ASP A 179 14.99 24.13 -8.83
C ASP A 179 13.75 23.30 -9.18
N LYS A 180 13.32 23.39 -10.44
CA LYS A 180 12.13 22.67 -10.93
C LYS A 180 12.32 21.15 -11.04
N ASN A 181 13.52 20.63 -10.77
CA ASN A 181 13.79 19.20 -10.70
C ASN A 181 13.61 18.67 -9.25
N ASP A 182 13.83 19.49 -8.22
CA ASP A 182 13.65 19.13 -6.79
C ASP A 182 12.17 18.91 -6.47
N VAL A 183 11.77 17.64 -6.31
CA VAL A 183 10.37 17.23 -6.11
C VAL A 183 10.02 17.23 -4.61
N ILE A 184 9.66 18.39 -4.07
CA ILE A 184 9.36 18.55 -2.64
C ILE A 184 8.07 17.89 -2.14
N LEU A 185 7.13 17.57 -3.06
CA LEU A 185 5.92 16.76 -2.81
C LEU A 185 5.50 15.98 -4.07
N ALA A 186 5.13 14.72 -3.89
CA ALA A 186 4.33 13.95 -4.83
C ALA A 186 3.18 13.26 -4.08
N GLU A 187 1.95 13.32 -4.62
CA GLU A 187 0.77 12.67 -4.02
C GLU A 187 -0.19 12.19 -5.13
N PHE A 188 -0.52 10.89 -5.14
CA PHE A 188 -1.49 10.29 -6.06
C PHE A 188 -2.73 9.81 -5.31
N ASN A 189 -3.90 10.36 -5.64
CA ASN A 189 -5.17 9.89 -5.10
C ASN A 189 -5.95 9.12 -6.17
N GLU A 190 -6.55 8.00 -5.76
CA GLU A 190 -7.42 7.17 -6.61
C GLU A 190 -8.80 7.10 -5.96
N SER A 191 -9.85 7.43 -6.70
CA SER A 191 -11.23 7.41 -6.21
C SER A 191 -12.01 6.20 -6.70
N GLY A 192 -13.19 6.01 -6.12
CA GLY A 192 -14.29 5.27 -6.72
C GLY A 192 -14.57 5.70 -8.16
N ARG A 193 -15.51 5.01 -8.80
CA ARG A 193 -16.06 5.41 -10.10
C ARG A 193 -17.56 5.67 -9.91
N PRO A 194 -18.24 6.43 -10.78
CA PRO A 194 -19.64 6.78 -10.58
C PRO A 194 -20.55 5.55 -10.51
N ASN A 195 -20.22 4.49 -11.26
CA ASN A 195 -20.93 3.20 -11.22
C ASN A 195 -20.15 2.10 -10.47
N TYR A 196 -19.51 2.43 -9.34
CA TYR A 196 -18.87 1.41 -8.50
C TYR A 196 -19.91 0.44 -7.92
N TYR A 197 -19.56 -0.85 -7.84
CA TYR A 197 -20.50 -1.93 -7.52
C TYR A 197 -21.02 -1.87 -6.07
N THR A 198 -20.23 -1.30 -5.16
CA THR A 198 -20.68 -0.92 -3.81
C THR A 198 -20.99 0.57 -3.85
N ARG A 199 -22.27 0.95 -3.77
CA ARG A 199 -22.71 2.36 -3.90
C ARG A 199 -22.02 3.31 -2.92
N LEU A 200 -21.75 2.82 -1.70
CA LEU A 200 -21.00 3.55 -0.66
C LEU A 200 -19.61 4.04 -1.12
N TYR A 201 -19.01 3.43 -2.15
CA TYR A 201 -17.69 3.79 -2.68
C TYR A 201 -17.75 4.30 -4.12
N GLN A 202 -18.81 5.03 -4.47
CA GLN A 202 -18.93 5.77 -5.73
C GLN A 202 -18.25 7.14 -5.60
N ASP A 203 -17.28 7.40 -6.49
CA ASP A 203 -16.32 8.53 -6.49
C ASP A 203 -15.56 8.86 -5.17
N VAL A 204 -15.82 8.17 -4.06
CA VAL A 204 -15.09 8.32 -2.78
C VAL A 204 -13.58 8.01 -2.95
N PRO A 205 -12.66 8.87 -2.48
CA PRO A 205 -11.22 8.60 -2.44
C PRO A 205 -10.89 7.33 -1.65
N LYS A 206 -9.98 6.52 -2.19
CA LYS A 206 -9.70 5.19 -1.64
C LYS A 206 -8.70 5.20 -0.49
N ARG A 207 -7.84 6.23 -0.41
CA ARG A 207 -6.69 6.30 0.51
C ARG A 207 -7.11 6.52 1.96
N MET A 208 -7.92 7.55 2.23
CA MET A 208 -8.25 7.99 3.59
C MET A 208 -9.72 7.78 3.95
N SER A 209 -10.40 6.83 3.28
CA SER A 209 -11.76 6.39 3.59
C SER A 209 -11.81 4.92 4.04
N GLU A 210 -12.99 4.46 4.47
CA GLU A 210 -13.28 3.07 4.83
C GLU A 210 -13.08 2.08 3.67
N TYR A 211 -12.94 2.56 2.44
CA TYR A 211 -12.49 1.73 1.32
C TYR A 211 -11.13 1.09 1.62
N ASN A 212 -10.20 1.85 2.21
CA ASN A 212 -8.86 1.38 2.57
C ASN A 212 -8.93 0.10 3.41
N PHE A 213 -9.70 0.14 4.49
CA PHE A 213 -9.92 -1.00 5.38
C PHE A 213 -10.74 -2.13 4.74
N SER A 214 -11.88 -1.80 4.11
CA SER A 214 -12.80 -2.83 3.62
C SER A 214 -12.23 -3.60 2.42
N MET A 215 -11.39 -2.96 1.61
CA MET A 215 -10.68 -3.57 0.49
C MET A 215 -9.33 -4.11 0.90
N GLY A 216 -8.66 -3.49 1.86
CA GLY A 216 -7.47 -4.00 2.51
C GLY A 216 -7.70 -5.38 3.15
N LYS A 217 -8.77 -5.55 3.93
CA LYS A 217 -9.16 -6.86 4.50
C LYS A 217 -9.53 -7.90 3.43
N LYS A 218 -10.01 -7.47 2.25
CA LYS A 218 -10.48 -8.38 1.16
C LYS A 218 -9.41 -8.73 0.12
N LYS A 219 -8.40 -7.88 -0.09
CA LYS A 219 -7.41 -7.98 -1.19
C LYS A 219 -5.97 -7.68 -0.78
N GLY A 220 -5.73 -7.21 0.45
CA GLY A 220 -4.46 -6.68 0.89
C GLY A 220 -4.25 -5.20 0.54
N THR A 221 -3.18 -4.63 1.08
CA THR A 221 -2.85 -3.19 1.05
C THR A 221 -2.02 -2.76 -0.16
N ALA A 222 -1.56 -3.71 -1.00
CA ALA A 222 -0.57 -3.50 -2.06
C ALA A 222 -0.84 -2.31 -3.00
N TRP A 223 -2.10 -1.98 -3.24
CA TRP A 223 -2.53 -0.86 -4.09
C TRP A 223 -2.23 0.51 -3.44
N VAL A 224 -2.53 0.69 -2.14
CA VAL A 224 -2.09 1.88 -1.37
C VAL A 224 -0.57 1.90 -1.25
N GLN A 225 0.02 0.76 -0.88
CA GLN A 225 1.46 0.68 -0.57
C GLN A 225 2.31 1.04 -1.78
N SER A 226 1.94 0.61 -3.00
CA SER A 226 2.73 0.93 -4.19
C SER A 226 2.57 2.38 -4.63
N ALA A 227 1.40 3.01 -4.40
CA ALA A 227 1.23 4.44 -4.66
C ALA A 227 2.13 5.29 -3.73
N LEU A 228 2.03 5.05 -2.42
CA LEU A 228 2.90 5.70 -1.42
C LEU A 228 4.40 5.43 -1.67
N THR A 229 4.74 4.22 -2.14
CA THR A 229 6.13 3.88 -2.52
C THR A 229 6.59 4.71 -3.72
N MET A 230 5.78 4.78 -4.79
CA MET A 230 6.12 5.57 -5.98
C MET A 230 6.20 7.07 -5.69
N GLU A 231 5.26 7.63 -4.91
CA GLU A 231 5.29 9.02 -4.44
C GLU A 231 6.58 9.33 -3.69
N LYS A 232 6.94 8.48 -2.71
CA LYS A 232 8.18 8.61 -1.97
C LYS A 232 9.41 8.58 -2.90
N LEU A 233 9.40 7.75 -3.92
CA LEU A 233 10.53 7.58 -4.85
C LEU A 233 10.62 8.71 -5.90
N MET A 234 9.50 9.38 -6.22
CA MET A 234 9.52 10.62 -7.00
C MET A 234 10.27 11.72 -6.24
N VAL A 235 10.03 11.81 -4.92
CA VAL A 235 10.67 12.76 -3.99
C VAL A 235 12.12 12.38 -3.65
N GLU A 236 12.43 11.08 -3.47
CA GLU A 236 13.80 10.64 -3.13
C GLU A 236 14.76 10.54 -4.32
N GLN A 237 14.29 10.70 -5.56
CA GLN A 237 15.12 10.59 -6.77
C GLN A 237 14.95 11.73 -7.77
N ASP A 238 14.13 12.75 -7.47
CA ASP A 238 13.82 13.88 -8.34
C ASP A 238 13.33 13.44 -9.74
N LYS A 239 12.44 12.44 -9.76
CA LYS A 239 12.00 11.73 -10.98
C LYS A 239 10.50 11.51 -11.03
N LEU A 240 9.87 12.14 -12.00
CA LEU A 240 8.43 12.00 -12.30
C LEU A 240 8.16 11.00 -13.42
N THR A 241 9.17 10.74 -14.25
CA THR A 241 9.17 9.77 -15.36
C THR A 241 9.98 8.54 -14.98
N PHE A 242 9.55 7.38 -15.47
CA PHE A 242 10.13 6.09 -15.11
C PHE A 242 10.22 5.19 -16.34
N ASP A 243 11.44 4.79 -16.71
CA ASP A 243 11.66 3.93 -17.87
C ASP A 243 11.15 2.51 -17.62
N PRO A 244 10.35 1.92 -18.54
CA PRO A 244 9.95 0.53 -18.44
C PRO A 244 11.15 -0.40 -18.28
N ASN A 245 11.04 -1.40 -17.40
CA ASN A 245 12.02 -2.47 -17.31
C ASN A 245 12.28 -3.05 -18.72
N PRO A 246 13.50 -3.03 -19.27
CA PRO A 246 13.77 -3.50 -20.63
C PRO A 246 13.48 -5.01 -20.81
N ASN A 247 13.37 -5.75 -19.70
CA ASN A 247 13.00 -7.17 -19.67
C ASN A 247 11.51 -7.42 -19.37
N HIS A 248 10.64 -6.40 -19.39
CA HIS A 248 9.21 -6.55 -19.14
C HIS A 248 8.48 -7.12 -20.37
N ASP A 249 8.09 -8.39 -20.31
CA ASP A 249 7.14 -8.99 -21.26
C ASP A 249 5.69 -8.78 -20.78
N PRO A 250 4.84 -8.02 -21.51
CA PRO A 250 3.42 -7.86 -21.20
C PRO A 250 2.63 -9.18 -21.18
N LYS A 251 3.06 -10.21 -21.93
CA LYS A 251 2.40 -11.53 -21.96
C LYS A 251 2.60 -12.32 -20.65
N LEU A 252 3.64 -11.97 -19.90
CA LEU A 252 4.02 -12.55 -18.62
C LEU A 252 3.59 -11.70 -17.42
N ALA A 253 2.84 -10.62 -17.64
CA ALA A 253 2.25 -9.81 -16.57
C ALA A 253 1.36 -10.70 -15.69
N ASN A 254 1.68 -10.77 -14.39
CA ASN A 254 1.04 -11.63 -13.38
C ASN A 254 1.27 -13.15 -13.54
N LYS A 255 2.29 -13.62 -14.29
CA LYS A 255 2.48 -15.07 -14.60
C LYS A 255 3.85 -15.68 -14.26
N LEU A 256 4.71 -14.99 -13.52
CA LEU A 256 6.06 -15.48 -13.23
C LEU A 256 6.33 -15.74 -11.74
N LYS A 257 7.18 -16.76 -11.53
CA LYS A 257 7.57 -17.34 -10.24
C LYS A 257 8.63 -16.50 -9.52
N GLU A 258 9.35 -15.67 -10.27
CA GLU A 258 10.03 -14.48 -9.79
C GLU A 258 9.22 -13.24 -10.21
N PRO A 259 9.34 -12.10 -9.51
CA PRO A 259 8.52 -10.92 -9.79
C PRO A 259 8.82 -10.30 -11.16
N ASN A 260 8.04 -10.69 -12.18
CA ASN A 260 7.74 -9.82 -13.33
C ASN A 260 6.78 -8.70 -12.91
N ARG A 261 7.20 -7.97 -11.86
CA ARG A 261 6.71 -6.66 -11.49
C ARG A 261 7.35 -5.65 -12.43
N LEU A 262 6.77 -4.45 -12.49
CA LEU A 262 7.35 -3.36 -13.27
C LEU A 262 8.59 -2.85 -12.54
N LYS A 263 9.77 -3.38 -12.87
CA LYS A 263 11.05 -2.93 -12.30
C LYS A 263 11.48 -1.56 -12.87
N TYR A 264 10.65 -0.54 -12.64
CA TYR A 264 10.90 0.84 -13.04
C TYR A 264 12.17 1.34 -12.34
N LEU A 265 13.25 1.55 -13.10
CA LEU A 265 14.55 2.03 -12.62
C LEU A 265 15.05 1.37 -11.32
N GLY A 266 14.76 0.07 -11.13
CA GLY A 266 15.18 -0.72 -9.96
C GLY A 266 14.08 -1.00 -8.92
N ILE A 267 12.95 -0.30 -8.98
CA ILE A 267 11.87 -0.30 -7.99
C ILE A 267 10.88 -1.46 -8.24
N ASP A 268 10.60 -2.28 -7.22
CA ASP A 268 9.90 -3.57 -7.37
C ASP A 268 8.38 -3.51 -7.04
N VAL A 269 7.62 -2.63 -7.71
CA VAL A 269 6.22 -2.30 -7.37
C VAL A 269 5.26 -3.49 -7.38
N VAL A 270 4.45 -3.64 -6.32
CA VAL A 270 3.64 -4.85 -6.09
C VAL A 270 2.47 -4.93 -7.09
N ALA A 271 2.35 -6.07 -7.78
CA ALA A 271 1.39 -6.29 -8.88
C ALA A 271 -0.08 -5.92 -8.55
N GLY A 272 -0.49 -5.95 -7.27
CA GLY A 272 -1.82 -5.53 -6.83
C GLY A 272 -2.17 -4.06 -7.15
N ALA A 273 -1.19 -3.20 -7.40
CA ALA A 273 -1.38 -1.80 -7.79
C ALA A 273 -1.34 -1.54 -9.31
N SER A 274 -0.96 -2.55 -10.12
CA SER A 274 -0.49 -2.38 -11.49
C SER A 274 -1.34 -1.43 -12.35
N ASN A 275 -2.66 -1.58 -12.31
CA ASN A 275 -3.57 -0.77 -13.13
C ASN A 275 -3.56 0.72 -12.73
N SER A 276 -3.60 1.05 -11.43
CA SER A 276 -3.64 2.43 -10.95
C SER A 276 -2.32 3.16 -11.24
N ILE A 277 -1.20 2.44 -11.13
CA ILE A 277 0.13 2.98 -11.45
C ILE A 277 0.30 3.15 -12.97
N GLN A 278 0.03 2.09 -13.76
CA GLN A 278 0.23 2.09 -15.22
C GLN A 278 -0.75 2.97 -16.00
N GLN A 279 -2.04 2.99 -15.61
CA GLN A 279 -3.12 3.59 -16.39
C GLN A 279 -3.58 4.95 -15.85
N SER A 280 -2.98 5.42 -14.74
CA SER A 280 -3.28 6.73 -14.16
C SER A 280 -2.02 7.44 -13.67
N MET A 281 -1.36 6.98 -12.60
CA MET A 281 -0.21 7.70 -12.02
C MET A 281 0.87 8.04 -13.06
N ILE A 282 1.38 7.05 -13.81
CA ILE A 282 2.45 7.26 -14.79
C ILE A 282 2.02 8.17 -15.97
N PRO A 283 0.84 7.98 -16.59
CA PRO A 283 0.31 8.95 -17.56
C PRO A 283 0.17 10.38 -17.00
N LEU A 284 -0.23 10.56 -15.74
CA LEU A 284 -0.37 11.87 -15.12
C LEU A 284 0.98 12.52 -14.80
N THR A 285 1.94 11.77 -14.24
CA THR A 285 3.28 12.30 -13.98
C THR A 285 4.07 12.55 -15.26
N ALA A 286 3.84 11.79 -16.34
CA ALA A 286 4.41 12.06 -17.66
C ALA A 286 3.91 13.40 -18.25
N LYS A 287 2.60 13.70 -18.13
CA LYS A 287 2.06 15.03 -18.48
C LYS A 287 2.68 16.14 -17.63
N ILE A 288 2.73 15.96 -16.31
CA ILE A 288 3.28 16.95 -15.38
C ILE A 288 4.76 17.20 -15.68
N HIS A 289 5.55 16.16 -15.93
CA HIS A 289 6.94 16.27 -16.37
C HIS A 289 7.07 17.05 -17.68
N HIS A 290 6.26 16.73 -18.69
CA HIS A 290 6.23 17.52 -19.94
C HIS A 290 5.90 19.00 -19.67
N LYS A 291 4.98 19.29 -18.73
CA LYS A 291 4.66 20.67 -18.32
C LYS A 291 5.83 21.35 -17.61
N ILE A 292 6.47 20.71 -16.63
CA ILE A 292 7.68 21.20 -15.92
C ILE A 292 8.82 21.53 -16.89
N HIS A 293 9.07 20.68 -17.88
CA HIS A 293 10.15 20.88 -18.85
C HIS A 293 9.74 21.74 -20.06
N GLY A 294 8.45 22.04 -20.23
CA GLY A 294 7.89 22.95 -21.24
C GLY A 294 7.46 24.29 -20.66
N GLU A 295 6.15 24.55 -20.61
CA GLU A 295 5.53 25.83 -20.22
C GLU A 295 5.67 26.20 -18.72
N GLY A 296 6.04 25.25 -17.86
CA GLY A 296 6.11 25.44 -16.41
C GLY A 296 4.73 25.62 -15.75
N THR A 297 4.66 26.41 -14.69
CA THR A 297 3.42 26.80 -14.02
C THR A 297 3.56 28.20 -13.42
N THR A 298 2.49 28.99 -13.41
CA THR A 298 2.46 30.23 -12.58
C THR A 298 2.05 29.91 -11.14
N LEU A 299 1.30 28.83 -10.94
CA LEU A 299 0.62 28.52 -9.69
C LEU A 299 1.61 28.16 -8.59
N LYS A 300 1.41 28.72 -7.40
CA LYS A 300 2.20 28.43 -6.20
C LYS A 300 1.37 27.65 -5.20
N PHE A 301 1.94 26.56 -4.68
CA PHE A 301 1.36 25.74 -3.64
C PHE A 301 1.85 26.20 -2.26
N TYR A 302 0.94 26.26 -1.30
CA TYR A 302 1.22 26.52 0.11
C TYR A 302 0.48 25.49 0.95
N GLN A 303 1.21 24.67 1.70
CA GLN A 303 0.65 23.78 2.71
C GLN A 303 1.23 24.11 4.08
N LEU A 304 0.37 24.10 5.10
CA LEU A 304 0.77 23.99 6.49
C LEU A 304 0.09 22.75 7.09
N ALA A 305 0.89 21.86 7.68
CA ALA A 305 0.39 20.66 8.35
C ALA A 305 0.92 20.58 9.79
N GLU A 306 0.03 20.56 10.77
CA GLU A 306 0.36 20.66 12.19
C GLU A 306 -0.36 19.57 13.00
N LYS A 307 0.32 19.04 14.01
CA LYS A 307 -0.27 18.12 14.97
C LYS A 307 -1.10 18.91 15.98
N LEU A 308 -2.40 18.63 16.06
CA LEU A 308 -3.26 19.22 17.08
C LEU A 308 -2.84 18.69 18.46
N VAL A 309 -2.58 19.60 19.40
CA VAL A 309 -2.15 19.26 20.77
C VAL A 309 -3.22 19.59 21.79
N ASP A 310 -3.24 18.86 22.89
CA ASP A 310 -3.99 19.23 24.08
C ASP A 310 -3.29 20.34 24.88
N GLU A 311 -3.96 20.80 25.95
CA GLU A 311 -3.47 21.80 26.92
C GLU A 311 -2.09 21.48 27.53
N LYS A 312 -1.61 20.23 27.39
CA LYS A 312 -0.34 19.73 27.93
C LYS A 312 0.69 19.49 26.81
N GLY A 313 0.45 20.00 25.61
CA GLY A 313 1.32 19.88 24.44
C GLY A 313 1.36 18.47 23.83
N ARG A 314 0.46 17.56 24.22
CA ARG A 314 0.46 16.18 23.74
C ARG A 314 -0.43 16.06 22.52
N TRP A 315 0.05 15.41 21.46
CA TRP A 315 -0.72 15.17 20.23
C TRP A 315 -2.06 14.48 20.55
N THR A 316 -3.17 15.01 20.02
CA THR A 316 -4.51 14.41 20.15
C THR A 316 -4.70 13.16 19.29
N GLY A 317 -3.79 12.93 18.34
CA GLY A 317 -3.91 11.96 17.27
C GLY A 317 -4.67 12.47 16.04
N ILE A 318 -4.80 13.79 15.89
CA ILE A 318 -5.30 14.45 14.70
C ILE A 318 -4.21 15.40 14.16
N THR A 319 -4.00 15.40 12.85
CA THR A 319 -3.11 16.32 12.15
C THR A 319 -3.96 17.21 11.25
N ALA A 320 -3.99 18.51 11.52
CA ALA A 320 -4.71 19.47 10.69
C ALA A 320 -3.82 19.96 9.55
N MET A 321 -4.39 20.02 8.34
CA MET A 321 -3.67 20.39 7.13
C MET A 321 -4.49 21.38 6.31
N LEU A 322 -3.97 22.59 6.13
CA LEU A 322 -4.46 23.55 5.14
C LEU A 322 -3.56 23.51 3.91
N ARG A 323 -4.17 23.40 2.73
CA ARG A 323 -3.56 23.55 1.41
C ARG A 323 -4.24 24.69 0.68
N LEU A 324 -3.45 25.62 0.15
CA LEU A 324 -3.87 26.71 -0.72
C LEU A 324 -3.03 26.68 -2.00
N VAL A 325 -3.67 26.89 -3.14
CA VAL A 325 -3.00 27.16 -4.42
C VAL A 325 -3.37 28.58 -4.82
N VAL A 326 -2.36 29.42 -5.06
CA VAL A 326 -2.55 30.79 -5.53
C VAL A 326 -1.99 30.96 -6.93
N ASP A 327 -2.63 31.81 -7.73
CA ASP A 327 -2.05 32.34 -8.95
C ASP A 327 -1.43 33.72 -8.65
N PRO A 328 -0.10 33.90 -8.70
CA PRO A 328 0.56 35.18 -8.41
C PRO A 328 0.20 36.32 -9.38
N ALA A 329 -0.35 36.03 -10.56
CA ALA A 329 -0.73 37.04 -11.54
C ALA A 329 -2.04 37.75 -11.17
N SER A 330 -3.10 36.99 -10.90
CA SER A 330 -4.39 37.49 -10.37
C SER A 330 -4.38 37.74 -8.86
N LYS A 331 -3.40 37.17 -8.15
CA LYS A 331 -3.25 37.14 -6.69
C LYS A 331 -4.42 36.49 -5.94
N GLN A 332 -5.17 35.63 -6.63
CA GLN A 332 -6.32 34.89 -6.09
C GLN A 332 -5.93 33.48 -5.66
N ILE A 333 -6.74 32.92 -4.75
CA ILE A 333 -6.70 31.50 -4.41
C ILE A 333 -7.50 30.74 -5.47
N VAL A 334 -6.83 29.89 -6.24
CA VAL A 334 -7.45 29.09 -7.31
C VAL A 334 -7.86 27.69 -6.87
N LYS A 335 -7.44 27.26 -5.67
CA LYS A 335 -7.87 26.01 -5.02
C LYS A 335 -7.57 26.09 -3.52
N ALA A 336 -8.49 25.62 -2.69
CA ALA A 336 -8.27 25.43 -1.26
C ALA A 336 -8.71 24.02 -0.83
N HIS A 337 -8.08 23.48 0.20
CA HIS A 337 -8.49 22.24 0.86
C HIS A 337 -7.97 22.24 2.30
N PHE A 338 -8.86 22.05 3.26
CA PHE A 338 -8.53 21.88 4.67
C PHE A 338 -9.02 20.51 5.14
N ASP A 339 -8.21 19.82 5.93
CA ASP A 339 -8.58 18.50 6.45
C ASP A 339 -7.98 18.22 7.82
N GLU A 340 -8.63 17.33 8.57
CA GLU A 340 -8.18 16.81 9.84
C GLU A 340 -7.98 15.30 9.71
N ILE A 341 -6.71 14.91 9.62
CA ILE A 341 -6.28 13.55 9.29
C ILE A 341 -6.00 12.80 10.59
N PHE A 342 -6.71 11.69 10.80
CA PHE A 342 -6.56 10.86 11.99
C PHE A 342 -5.24 10.10 11.96
N ALA A 343 -4.65 9.86 13.14
CA ALA A 343 -3.37 9.17 13.27
C ALA A 343 -3.36 7.77 12.64
N ASP A 344 -2.15 7.29 12.31
CA ASP A 344 -1.96 5.97 11.71
C ASP A 344 -2.33 4.83 12.66
N GLU A 345 -2.16 5.00 13.97
CA GLU A 345 -2.40 3.93 14.94
C GLU A 345 -3.45 4.33 15.97
N LYS A 346 -4.41 3.44 16.25
CA LYS A 346 -5.53 3.67 17.19
C LYS A 346 -5.07 4.09 18.59
N ALA A 347 -3.86 3.70 18.98
CA ALA A 347 -3.24 4.05 20.26
C ALA A 347 -2.78 5.51 20.35
N GLN A 348 -2.57 6.20 19.22
CA GLN A 348 -2.13 7.59 19.16
C GLN A 348 -3.29 8.59 19.24
N ILE A 349 -4.52 8.14 18.97
CA ILE A 349 -5.74 8.96 19.08
C ILE A 349 -6.17 8.99 20.55
N GLN A 350 -6.29 10.17 21.14
CA GLN A 350 -6.67 10.32 22.55
C GLN A 350 -8.17 10.01 22.75
N ASP A 351 -9.04 10.61 21.95
CA ASP A 351 -10.50 10.40 22.01
C ASP A 351 -10.87 8.98 21.58
N ALA A 352 -11.48 8.22 22.51
CA ALA A 352 -11.89 6.84 22.27
C ALA A 352 -12.98 6.69 21.19
N SER A 353 -13.84 7.70 20.99
CA SER A 353 -14.87 7.71 19.95
C SER A 353 -14.29 7.86 18.53
N LEU A 354 -13.15 8.54 18.42
CA LEU A 354 -12.46 8.81 17.16
C LEU A 354 -11.48 7.69 16.75
N LYS A 355 -11.12 6.76 17.65
CA LYS A 355 -10.20 5.63 17.38
C LYS A 355 -10.61 4.76 16.19
N LYS A 356 -11.90 4.69 15.87
CA LYS A 356 -12.43 3.96 14.69
C LYS A 356 -12.05 4.60 13.35
N PHE A 357 -11.68 5.89 13.36
CA PHE A 357 -11.30 6.66 12.16
C PHE A 357 -9.80 6.72 11.90
N TYR A 358 -8.96 5.97 12.64
CA TYR A 358 -7.53 5.83 12.33
C TYR A 358 -7.29 5.56 10.82
N ARG A 359 -6.20 6.12 10.28
CA ARG A 359 -5.84 6.07 8.84
C ARG A 359 -6.95 6.52 7.88
N GLN A 360 -7.81 7.43 8.33
CA GLN A 360 -8.77 8.17 7.52
C GLN A 360 -8.61 9.67 7.81
N SER A 361 -9.41 10.50 7.16
CA SER A 361 -9.56 11.91 7.50
C SER A 361 -11.02 12.29 7.69
N LYS A 362 -11.29 13.48 8.26
CA LYS A 362 -12.66 13.99 8.38
C LYS A 362 -13.32 14.23 7.01
N TYR A 363 -12.53 14.62 6.00
CA TYR A 363 -13.02 14.86 4.64
C TYR A 363 -13.34 13.56 3.87
N ASP A 364 -12.43 12.57 3.90
CA ASP A 364 -12.57 11.32 3.12
C ASP A 364 -13.44 10.24 3.80
N SER A 365 -13.61 10.27 5.13
CA SER A 365 -14.37 9.23 5.86
C SER A 365 -15.88 9.37 5.67
N ILE A 366 -16.50 8.30 5.18
CA ILE A 366 -17.92 8.24 4.82
C ILE A 366 -18.80 8.11 6.09
N ASN A 367 -18.24 7.58 7.18
CA ASN A 367 -18.92 7.41 8.47
C ASN A 367 -18.45 8.43 9.51
N TYR A 368 -17.60 9.41 9.14
CA TYR A 368 -17.33 10.55 9.99
C TYR A 368 -18.59 11.42 10.09
N SER A 369 -18.87 11.90 11.29
CA SER A 369 -20.06 12.68 11.61
C SER A 369 -19.62 13.87 12.43
N GLU A 370 -19.52 15.01 11.75
CA GLU A 370 -19.07 16.27 12.32
C GLU A 370 -20.10 16.81 13.33
N PRO A 371 -19.70 17.17 14.57
CA PRO A 371 -20.62 17.65 15.61
C PRO A 371 -21.56 18.81 15.24
N ALA A 372 -21.21 19.63 14.24
CA ALA A 372 -22.08 20.67 13.70
C ALA A 372 -23.35 20.17 12.98
N ARG A 373 -23.43 18.86 12.67
CA ARG A 373 -24.50 18.15 11.95
C ARG A 373 -24.60 18.41 10.45
N ILE A 374 -23.52 18.88 9.83
CA ILE A 374 -23.32 18.93 8.38
C ILE A 374 -22.12 18.06 8.00
N GLY A 375 -22.01 17.59 6.75
CA GLY A 375 -20.83 16.86 6.30
C GLY A 375 -19.57 17.73 6.36
N PHE A 376 -18.47 17.22 6.94
CA PHE A 376 -17.21 17.97 7.00
C PHE A 376 -16.72 18.30 5.59
N ASN A 377 -16.77 17.35 4.65
CA ASN A 377 -16.46 17.59 3.24
C ASN A 377 -17.28 18.77 2.67
N VAL A 378 -18.58 18.86 2.98
CA VAL A 378 -19.47 19.94 2.50
C VAL A 378 -19.03 21.32 3.01
N MET A 379 -18.51 21.41 4.23
CA MET A 379 -17.92 22.66 4.76
C MET A 379 -16.67 23.08 3.95
N ILE A 380 -15.83 22.11 3.56
CA ILE A 380 -14.56 22.37 2.88
C ILE A 380 -14.75 22.56 1.37
N ASP A 381 -15.72 21.88 0.76
CA ASP A 381 -16.19 22.13 -0.60
C ASP A 381 -16.71 23.57 -0.73
N ALA A 382 -17.49 24.04 0.27
CA ALA A 382 -17.94 25.42 0.35
C ALA A 382 -16.79 26.42 0.55
N LEU A 383 -15.82 26.12 1.42
CA LEU A 383 -14.59 26.93 1.59
C LEU A 383 -13.82 27.06 0.27
N ASN A 384 -13.64 25.96 -0.47
CA ASN A 384 -12.96 25.99 -1.76
C ASN A 384 -13.73 26.85 -2.79
N ALA A 385 -15.06 26.69 -2.88
CA ALA A 385 -15.89 27.47 -3.80
C ALA A 385 -15.87 28.98 -3.46
N HIS A 386 -15.93 29.33 -2.17
CA HIS A 386 -15.82 30.71 -1.66
C HIS A 386 -14.51 31.36 -2.07
N LEU A 387 -13.38 30.71 -1.79
CA LEU A 387 -12.06 31.27 -2.10
C LEU A 387 -11.80 31.34 -3.61
N GLN A 388 -12.30 30.36 -4.39
CA GLN A 388 -12.28 30.42 -5.86
C GLN A 388 -13.16 31.54 -6.44
N ALA A 389 -14.19 31.99 -5.71
CA ALA A 389 -15.02 33.14 -6.08
C ALA A 389 -14.44 34.50 -5.61
N GLY A 390 -13.24 34.52 -5.02
CA GLY A 390 -12.61 35.73 -4.48
C GLY A 390 -13.06 36.10 -3.06
N GLY A 391 -13.64 35.13 -2.32
CA GLY A 391 -14.05 35.28 -0.92
C GLY A 391 -12.90 35.59 0.04
N SER A 392 -13.23 36.04 1.25
CA SER A 392 -12.19 36.30 2.26
C SER A 392 -11.65 34.99 2.84
N LEU A 393 -10.33 34.94 3.03
CA LEU A 393 -9.68 33.87 3.76
C LEU A 393 -10.10 33.82 5.24
N PHE A 394 -10.54 34.96 5.80
CA PHE A 394 -10.86 35.15 7.22
C PHE A 394 -12.33 35.43 7.50
N ASP A 395 -13.02 36.13 6.60
CA ASP A 395 -14.47 36.26 6.69
C ASP A 395 -15.12 35.03 6.05
N ILE A 396 -15.66 34.19 6.93
CA ILE A 396 -16.31 32.92 6.63
C ILE A 396 -17.78 32.93 7.08
N ASN A 397 -18.37 34.09 7.40
CA ASN A 397 -19.72 34.16 8.00
C ASN A 397 -20.84 33.60 7.06
N ASP A 398 -20.54 33.42 5.78
CA ASP A 398 -21.39 32.79 4.76
C ASP A 398 -21.17 31.27 4.62
N LEU A 399 -20.06 30.73 5.12
CA LEU A 399 -19.76 29.29 5.09
C LEU A 399 -20.62 28.52 6.11
N PRO A 400 -20.89 27.22 5.89
CA PRO A 400 -21.71 26.43 6.80
C PRO A 400 -21.06 26.19 8.16
N ALA A 401 -21.88 26.07 9.22
CA ALA A 401 -21.42 25.77 10.57
C ALA A 401 -20.42 26.78 11.17
N THR A 402 -20.53 28.06 10.82
CA THR A 402 -19.65 29.14 11.30
C THR A 402 -20.21 29.93 12.49
N GLY A 403 -21.46 29.67 12.88
CA GLY A 403 -22.11 30.21 14.08
C GLY A 403 -23.18 29.26 14.63
N ASP A 404 -23.63 29.52 15.86
CA ASP A 404 -24.69 28.74 16.51
C ASP A 404 -26.08 29.22 16.05
N SER A 405 -26.54 28.69 14.92
CA SER A 405 -27.85 29.06 14.33
C SER A 405 -29.05 28.60 15.16
N GLY A 406 -28.89 27.54 15.98
CA GLY A 406 -29.97 26.88 16.74
C GLY A 406 -31.04 26.16 15.89
N ASN A 407 -31.28 26.61 14.66
CA ASN A 407 -32.35 26.16 13.78
C ASN A 407 -31.81 25.43 12.54
N TYR A 408 -31.80 24.10 12.61
CA TYR A 408 -31.40 23.21 11.51
C TYR A 408 -32.26 23.40 10.25
N ALA A 409 -33.57 23.60 10.41
CA ALA A 409 -34.50 23.68 9.28
C ALA A 409 -34.31 24.93 8.40
N ALA A 410 -33.71 25.99 8.96
CA ALA A 410 -33.40 27.21 8.23
C ALA A 410 -31.95 27.27 7.69
N THR A 411 -31.02 26.51 8.26
CA THR A 411 -29.57 26.69 8.00
C THR A 411 -28.78 25.42 7.64
N GLY A 412 -29.34 24.23 7.85
CA GLY A 412 -28.63 22.96 7.61
C GLY A 412 -27.57 22.59 8.66
N PHE A 413 -27.41 23.39 9.72
CA PHE A 413 -26.56 23.12 10.87
C PHE A 413 -27.26 23.61 12.15
N THR A 414 -26.72 23.27 13.33
CA THR A 414 -27.24 23.79 14.63
C THR A 414 -26.18 24.43 15.51
N LYS A 415 -24.90 24.17 15.22
CA LYS A 415 -23.76 24.59 16.02
C LYS A 415 -22.61 25.01 15.13
N ARG A 416 -21.75 25.87 15.65
CA ARG A 416 -20.45 26.14 15.05
C ARG A 416 -19.53 24.91 15.15
N SER A 417 -18.77 24.61 14.10
CA SER A 417 -17.68 23.63 14.15
C SER A 417 -16.40 24.28 14.67
N SER A 418 -15.70 23.63 15.60
CA SER A 418 -14.37 24.06 16.08
C SER A 418 -13.28 23.90 15.02
N SER A 419 -13.54 23.11 13.97
CA SER A 419 -12.65 22.96 12.80
C SER A 419 -12.33 24.31 12.14
N TRP A 420 -13.24 25.28 12.23
CA TRP A 420 -13.02 26.62 11.70
C TRP A 420 -11.96 27.43 12.47
N ASP A 421 -11.78 27.20 13.78
CA ASP A 421 -10.72 27.87 14.55
C ASP A 421 -9.33 27.38 14.13
N ILE A 422 -9.24 26.07 13.91
CA ILE A 422 -8.03 25.40 13.43
C ILE A 422 -7.69 25.88 12.01
N TYR A 423 -8.68 25.91 11.12
CA TYR A 423 -8.54 26.50 9.79
C TYR A 423 -8.08 27.96 9.85
N LEU A 424 -8.72 28.82 10.64
CA LEU A 424 -8.38 30.26 10.72
C LEU A 424 -6.94 30.47 11.25
N ASN A 425 -6.49 29.67 12.21
CA ASN A 425 -5.10 29.71 12.68
C ASN A 425 -4.09 29.33 11.58
N GLN A 426 -4.37 28.28 10.80
CA GLN A 426 -3.50 27.89 9.69
C GLN A 426 -3.55 28.88 8.52
N ALA A 427 -4.73 29.44 8.25
CA ALA A 427 -4.95 30.48 7.26
C ALA A 427 -4.15 31.74 7.58
N GLU A 428 -4.14 32.18 8.83
CA GLU A 428 -3.35 33.33 9.30
C GLU A 428 -1.84 33.12 9.11
N GLN A 429 -1.34 31.91 9.40
CA GLN A 429 0.06 31.54 9.17
C GLN A 429 0.43 31.50 7.68
N LEU A 430 -0.38 30.84 6.83
CA LEU A 430 -0.14 30.79 5.39
C LEU A 430 -0.30 32.17 4.74
N TYR A 431 -1.27 32.99 5.17
CA TYR A 431 -1.47 34.35 4.69
C TYR A 431 -0.25 35.22 4.94
N LYS A 432 0.30 35.22 6.15
CA LYS A 432 1.55 35.94 6.48
C LYS A 432 2.69 35.57 5.52
N LYS A 433 2.85 34.27 5.23
CA LYS A 433 3.87 33.77 4.30
C LYS A 433 3.58 34.17 2.84
N MET A 434 2.35 34.00 2.35
CA MET A 434 1.95 34.40 0.99
C MET A 434 2.00 35.92 0.76
N ARG A 435 1.77 36.73 1.81
CA ARG A 435 1.92 38.20 1.77
C ARG A 435 3.39 38.61 1.76
N LEU A 436 4.26 37.94 2.51
CA LEU A 436 5.72 38.12 2.44
C LEU A 436 6.27 37.76 1.04
N ASP A 437 5.74 36.69 0.43
CA ASP A 437 6.08 36.29 -0.94
C ASP A 437 5.41 37.16 -2.02
N GLY A 438 4.53 38.08 -1.63
CA GLY A 438 3.83 39.01 -2.52
C GLY A 438 2.77 38.38 -3.44
N VAL A 439 2.48 37.08 -3.29
CA VAL A 439 1.66 36.29 -4.24
C VAL A 439 0.15 36.39 -4.04
N ILE A 440 -0.33 36.91 -2.90
CA ILE A 440 -1.76 36.99 -2.57
C ILE A 440 -2.25 38.42 -2.36
N ALA A 441 -3.53 38.66 -2.68
CA ALA A 441 -4.26 39.89 -2.38
C ALA A 441 -4.35 40.15 -0.86
N GLU A 442 -4.89 41.31 -0.47
CA GLU A 442 -5.19 41.58 0.93
C GLU A 442 -6.57 41.00 1.28
N HIS A 443 -6.60 40.00 2.16
CA HIS A 443 -7.85 39.48 2.73
C HIS A 443 -8.07 40.16 4.08
N LYS A 444 -9.25 40.77 4.25
CA LYS A 444 -9.63 41.43 5.50
C LYS A 444 -10.18 40.41 6.48
N HIS A 445 -9.73 40.48 7.73
CA HIS A 445 -10.42 39.89 8.87
C HIS A 445 -11.83 40.49 9.00
N PRO A 446 -12.83 39.71 9.43
CA PRO A 446 -14.14 40.26 9.75
C PRO A 446 -14.00 41.30 10.86
N ALA A 447 -14.84 42.33 10.84
CA ALA A 447 -14.86 43.33 11.91
C ALA A 447 -15.14 42.64 13.27
N ALA A 448 -14.41 43.05 14.31
CA ALA A 448 -14.67 42.58 15.67
C ALA A 448 -16.12 42.91 16.06
N LYS A 449 -16.85 41.87 16.49
CA LYS A 449 -18.25 41.95 16.95
C LYS A 449 -18.31 42.15 18.46
#